data_AF-A0AAP4CKF4-F1
#
_entry.id   AF-A0AAP4CKF4-F1
#
_cell.length_a   1.000
_cell.length_b   1.000
_cell.length_c   1.000
_cell.angle_alpha   90.00
_cell.angle_beta   90.00
_cell.angle_gamma   90.00
#
_symmetry.space_group_name_H-M   'P 1'
#
loop_
_entity.id
_entity.type
_entity.pdbx_description
1 polymer ?
#
loop_
_entity_poly.entity_id
_entity_poly.type
_entity_poly.pdbx_seq_one_letter_code
_entity_poly.pdbx_strand_id
1 'polypeptide(L)'
;MTRGMYKRNKHFMKGTVALVIATIVAVLSNAYRDIEKIKEFLTLIFQQGITVVIALIAITVACISYQSSQKRLENKEVYLNYLALMFMMIIFMLAGSIFQYLQVTNKIYLLVFVLYSLLGLLLITTALLETYRIIRKTFE
;
A
#
# COMPACT_ATOMS: atom_id res chain seq x y z
N MET A 1 27.68 -14.83 6.69
CA MET A 1 26.61 -15.38 5.83
C MET A 1 25.48 -14.36 5.50
N THR A 2 25.17 -13.41 6.37
CA THR A 2 24.04 -12.45 6.24
C THR A 2 24.18 -11.37 5.16
N ARG A 3 25.39 -10.91 4.82
CA ARG A 3 25.61 -9.86 3.79
C ARG A 3 25.22 -10.29 2.36
N GLY A 4 25.35 -11.57 2.02
CA GLY A 4 25.01 -12.10 0.69
C GLY A 4 23.51 -12.13 0.43
N MET A 5 22.72 -12.56 1.43
CA MET A 5 21.25 -12.56 1.34
C MET A 5 20.67 -11.15 1.25
N TYR A 6 21.22 -10.18 1.99
CA TYR A 6 20.78 -8.79 1.95
C TYR A 6 21.01 -8.14 0.57
N LYS A 7 22.19 -8.36 -0.04
CA LYS A 7 22.46 -7.88 -1.41
C LYS A 7 21.52 -8.51 -2.44
N ARG A 8 21.27 -9.82 -2.36
CA ARG A 8 20.38 -10.54 -3.27
C ARG A 8 18.93 -10.06 -3.15
N ASN A 9 18.43 -9.89 -1.93
CA ASN A 9 17.08 -9.38 -1.68
C ASN A 9 16.92 -7.93 -2.19
N LYS A 10 17.97 -7.11 -2.13
CA LYS A 10 17.94 -5.75 -2.68
C LYS A 10 17.78 -5.75 -4.21
N HIS A 11 18.42 -6.67 -4.93
CA HIS A 11 18.25 -6.81 -6.38
C HIS A 11 16.87 -7.35 -6.74
N PHE A 12 16.37 -8.35 -6.01
CA PHE A 12 15.00 -8.85 -6.17
C PHE A 12 13.98 -7.74 -5.94
N MET A 13 14.10 -6.97 -4.85
CA MET A 13 13.18 -5.87 -4.54
C MET A 13 13.17 -4.80 -5.63
N LYS A 14 14.35 -4.42 -6.16
CA LYS A 14 14.45 -3.49 -7.30
C LYS A 14 13.81 -4.07 -8.57
N GLY A 15 14.03 -5.35 -8.85
CA GLY A 15 13.44 -6.04 -10.00
C GLY A 15 11.91 -6.11 -9.90
N THR A 16 11.38 -6.47 -8.74
CA THR A 16 9.94 -6.50 -8.49
C THR A 16 9.32 -5.12 -8.62
N VAL A 17 9.96 -4.07 -8.07
CA VAL A 17 9.47 -2.69 -8.23
C VAL A 17 9.44 -2.26 -9.70
N ALA A 18 10.50 -2.55 -10.46
CA ALA A 18 10.55 -2.25 -11.89
C ALA A 18 9.46 -3.00 -12.67
N LEU A 19 9.24 -4.28 -12.34
CA LEU A 19 8.20 -5.10 -12.96
C LEU A 19 6.79 -4.57 -12.65
N VAL A 20 6.53 -4.18 -11.40
CA VAL A 20 5.24 -3.59 -10.99
C VAL A 20 5.00 -2.28 -11.74
N ILE A 21 5.99 -1.40 -11.83
CA ILE A 21 5.86 -0.14 -12.58
C ILE A 21 5.57 -0.42 -14.06
N ALA A 22 6.33 -1.32 -14.70
CA ALA A 22 6.12 -1.69 -16.09
C ALA A 22 4.72 -2.29 -16.32
N THR A 23 4.24 -3.12 -15.38
CA THR A 23 2.91 -3.72 -15.43
C THR A 23 1.81 -2.65 -15.31
N ILE A 24 1.94 -1.71 -14.37
CA ILE A 24 0.99 -0.59 -14.22
C ILE A 24 0.95 0.24 -15.50
N VAL A 25 2.11 0.58 -16.08
CA VAL A 25 2.19 1.34 -17.34
C VAL A 25 1.56 0.58 -18.50
N ALA A 26 1.83 -0.72 -18.63
CA ALA A 26 1.24 -1.56 -19.67
C ALA A 26 -0.28 -1.66 -19.53
N VAL A 27 -0.79 -1.86 -18.30
CA VAL A 27 -2.24 -1.90 -18.03
C VAL A 27 -2.89 -0.56 -18.34
N LEU A 28 -2.32 0.55 -17.89
CA LEU A 28 -2.86 1.90 -18.19
C LEU A 28 -2.86 2.20 -19.69
N SER A 29 -1.81 1.81 -20.41
CA SER A 29 -1.69 2.04 -21.85
C SER A 29 -2.70 1.22 -22.66
N ASN A 30 -3.00 -0.01 -22.23
CA ASN A 30 -3.93 -0.89 -22.92
C ASN A 30 -5.40 -0.64 -22.53
N ALA A 31 -5.62 -0.23 -21.28
CA ALA A 31 -6.95 -0.02 -20.74
C ALA A 31 -7.48 1.42 -20.95
N TYR A 32 -6.66 2.37 -21.43
CA TYR A 32 -7.14 3.71 -21.83
C TYR A 32 -8.26 3.67 -22.88
N ARG A 33 -8.36 2.56 -23.62
CA ARG A 33 -9.43 2.31 -24.59
C ARG A 33 -10.75 1.87 -23.96
N ASP A 34 -10.77 1.45 -22.69
CA ASP A 34 -11.91 0.82 -22.03
C ASP A 34 -11.96 1.18 -20.53
N ILE A 35 -12.58 2.33 -20.24
CA ILE A 35 -12.60 2.92 -18.88
C ILE A 35 -13.34 2.02 -17.88
N GLU A 36 -14.32 1.22 -18.33
CA GLU A 36 -15.01 0.27 -17.46
C GLU A 36 -14.06 -0.81 -16.93
N LYS A 37 -13.16 -1.33 -17.78
CA LYS A 37 -12.15 -2.30 -17.33
C LYS A 37 -11.13 -1.70 -16.37
N ILE A 38 -10.74 -0.44 -16.57
CA ILE A 38 -9.89 0.27 -15.60
C ILE A 38 -10.61 0.35 -14.25
N LYS A 39 -11.87 0.76 -14.25
CA LYS A 39 -12.68 0.89 -13.04
C LYS A 39 -12.79 -0.44 -12.28
N GLU A 40 -13.08 -1.54 -12.96
CA GLU A 40 -13.14 -2.87 -12.36
C GLU A 40 -11.79 -3.28 -11.76
N PHE A 41 -10.72 -3.15 -12.54
CA PHE A 41 -9.37 -3.50 -12.11
C PHE A 41 -8.92 -2.71 -10.88
N LEU A 42 -9.20 -1.41 -10.84
CA LEU A 42 -8.81 -0.54 -9.73
C LEU A 42 -9.67 -0.78 -8.48
N THR A 43 -10.95 -1.12 -8.66
CA THR A 43 -11.82 -1.56 -7.56
C THR A 43 -11.27 -2.85 -6.93
N LEU A 44 -10.87 -3.83 -7.76
CA LEU A 44 -10.22 -5.06 -7.32
C LEU A 44 -8.93 -4.77 -6.54
N ILE A 45 -8.11 -3.85 -7.04
CA ILE A 45 -6.89 -3.41 -6.32
C ILE A 45 -7.24 -2.80 -4.97
N PHE A 46 -8.26 -1.95 -4.87
CA PHE A 46 -8.64 -1.37 -3.59
C PHE A 46 -9.14 -2.43 -2.60
N GLN A 47 -9.92 -3.40 -3.06
CA GLN A 47 -10.37 -4.52 -2.22
C GLN A 47 -9.19 -5.39 -1.75
N GLN A 48 -8.29 -5.78 -2.65
CA GLN A 48 -7.09 -6.54 -2.27
C GLN A 48 -6.13 -5.72 -1.39
N GLY A 49 -6.08 -4.40 -1.61
CA GLY A 49 -5.30 -3.47 -0.80
C GLY A 49 -5.70 -3.50 0.67
N ILE A 50 -7.00 -3.64 0.97
CA ILE A 50 -7.48 -3.78 2.36
C ILE A 50 -6.87 -5.02 3.02
N THR A 51 -6.84 -6.15 2.32
CA THR A 51 -6.22 -7.38 2.82
C THR A 51 -4.73 -7.19 3.10
N VAL A 52 -4.02 -6.49 2.21
CA VAL A 52 -2.59 -6.16 2.39
C VAL A 52 -2.40 -5.27 3.61
N VAL A 53 -3.21 -4.23 3.78
CA VAL A 53 -3.12 -3.31 4.94
C VAL A 53 -3.38 -4.08 6.25
N ILE A 54 -4.38 -4.95 6.30
CA ILE A 54 -4.64 -5.81 7.46
C ILE A 54 -3.43 -6.69 7.79
N ALA A 55 -2.81 -7.31 6.77
CA ALA A 55 -1.60 -8.10 6.97
C ALA A 55 -0.44 -7.25 7.51
N LEU A 56 -0.27 -6.02 7.02
CA LEU A 56 0.76 -5.10 7.52
C LEU A 56 0.49 -4.68 8.98
N ILE A 57 -0.77 -4.46 9.37
CA ILE A 57 -1.14 -4.20 10.78
C ILE A 57 -0.76 -5.41 11.64
N ALA A 58 -1.09 -6.63 11.22
CA ALA A 58 -0.79 -7.85 11.96
C ALA A 58 0.73 -8.03 12.17
N ILE A 59 1.53 -7.78 11.12
CA ILE A 59 3.00 -7.81 11.20
C ILE A 59 3.50 -6.78 12.22
N THR A 60 2.98 -5.56 12.18
CA THR A 60 3.42 -4.49 13.11
C THR A 60 3.05 -4.82 14.56
N VAL A 61 1.85 -5.35 14.81
CA VAL A 61 1.42 -5.81 16.14
C VAL A 61 2.37 -6.90 16.65
N ALA A 62 2.73 -7.87 15.80
CA ALA A 62 3.68 -8.94 16.14
C ALA A 62 5.10 -8.40 16.41
N CYS A 63 5.56 -7.41 15.63
CA CYS A 63 6.86 -6.78 15.85
C CYS A 63 6.92 -6.05 17.21
N ILE A 64 5.80 -5.46 17.64
CA ILE A 64 5.73 -4.70 18.89
C ILE A 64 5.55 -5.60 20.11
N SER A 65 4.83 -6.72 19.97
CA SER A 65 4.76 -7.71 21.05
C SER A 65 6.12 -8.34 21.33
N TYR A 66 7.01 -8.38 20.33
CA TYR A 66 8.38 -8.88 20.47
C TYR A 66 9.35 -7.87 21.10
N GLN A 67 9.04 -6.57 21.11
CA GLN A 67 9.91 -5.56 21.73
C GLN A 67 9.80 -5.56 23.27
N SER A 68 10.91 -5.24 23.95
CA SER A 68 10.92 -5.06 25.41
C SER A 68 10.03 -3.89 25.85
N SER A 69 9.51 -3.95 27.08
CA SER A 69 8.58 -2.95 27.63
C SER A 69 9.13 -1.51 27.54
N GLN A 70 10.44 -1.34 27.75
CA GLN A 70 11.12 -0.04 27.68
C GLN A 70 11.20 0.50 26.24
N LYS A 71 11.62 -0.34 25.27
CA LYS A 71 11.61 0.03 23.84
C LYS A 71 10.19 0.28 23.31
N ARG A 72 9.19 -0.40 23.89
CA ARG A 72 7.77 -0.25 23.52
C ARG A 72 7.19 1.10 23.95
N LEU A 73 7.59 1.62 25.11
CA LEU A 73 7.22 2.97 25.59
C LEU A 73 7.86 4.06 24.73
N GLU A 74 9.14 3.91 24.39
CA GLU A 74 9.89 4.87 23.58
C GLU A 74 9.36 4.97 22.13
N ASN A 75 8.93 3.85 21.54
CA ASN A 75 8.40 3.83 20.17
C ASN A 75 6.87 3.95 20.08
N LYS A 76 6.18 4.22 21.21
CA LYS A 76 4.71 4.22 21.28
C LYS A 76 4.07 5.16 20.26
N GLU A 77 4.58 6.39 20.15
CA GLU A 77 4.02 7.39 19.21
C GLU A 77 4.21 6.99 17.76
N VAL A 78 5.38 6.42 17.42
CA VAL A 78 5.66 5.93 16.06
C VAL A 78 4.66 4.85 15.67
N TYR A 79 4.36 3.93 16.59
CA TYR A 79 3.36 2.89 16.32
C TYR A 79 1.94 3.45 16.21
N LEU A 80 1.54 4.35 17.11
CA LEU A 80 0.20 4.94 17.06
C LEU A 80 -0.02 5.74 15.76
N ASN A 81 0.99 6.50 15.33
CA ASN A 81 0.94 7.22 14.05
C ASN A 81 0.87 6.26 12.86
N TYR A 82 1.63 5.15 12.89
CA TYR A 82 1.55 4.12 11.87
C TYR A 82 0.18 3.41 11.84
N LEU A 83 -0.37 3.09 13.01
CA LEU A 83 -1.70 2.47 13.11
C LEU A 83 -2.77 3.43 12.59
N ALA A 84 -2.68 4.72 12.92
CA ALA A 84 -3.56 5.76 12.41
C ALA A 84 -3.47 5.88 10.88
N LEU A 85 -2.26 5.82 10.30
CA LEU A 85 -2.04 5.78 8.86
C LEU A 85 -2.74 4.57 8.23
N MET A 86 -2.59 3.38 8.82
CA MET A 86 -3.24 2.16 8.32
C MET A 86 -4.77 2.22 8.41
N PHE A 87 -5.32 2.78 9.48
CA PHE A 87 -6.78 3.02 9.58
C PHE A 87 -7.27 4.00 8.50
N MET A 88 -6.54 5.10 8.28
CA MET A 88 -6.85 6.04 7.21
C MET A 88 -6.82 5.36 5.84
N MET A 89 -5.86 4.46 5.60
CA MET A 89 -5.80 3.68 4.36
C MET A 89 -7.00 2.74 4.19
N ILE A 90 -7.45 2.07 5.25
CA ILE A 90 -8.65 1.20 5.18
C ILE A 90 -9.87 2.04 4.82
N ILE A 91 -10.07 3.18 5.47
CA ILE A 91 -11.19 4.09 5.16
C ILE A 91 -11.09 4.58 3.71
N PHE A 92 -9.89 4.97 3.28
CA PHE A 92 -9.63 5.42 1.91
C PHE A 92 -9.97 4.34 0.88
N MET A 93 -9.51 3.09 1.10
CA MET A 93 -9.75 1.96 0.19
C MET A 93 -11.22 1.53 0.19
N LEU A 94 -11.91 1.60 1.34
CA LEU A 94 -13.36 1.37 1.41
C LEU A 94 -14.12 2.40 0.57
N ALA A 95 -13.78 3.68 0.69
CA ALA A 95 -14.36 4.72 -0.16
C ALA A 95 -13.97 4.53 -1.65
N GLY A 96 -12.77 4.02 -1.92
CA GLY A 96 -12.32 3.57 -3.25
C GLY A 96 -13.19 2.44 -3.84
N SER A 97 -13.67 1.53 -3.01
CA SER A 97 -14.54 0.43 -3.45
C SER A 97 -15.94 0.90 -3.85
N ILE A 98 -16.38 2.08 -3.40
CA ILE A 98 -17.70 2.64 -3.74
C ILE A 98 -17.73 3.09 -5.22
N PHE A 99 -16.56 3.36 -5.83
CA PHE A 99 -16.48 3.74 -7.24
C PHE A 99 -17.11 2.71 -8.18
N GLN A 100 -17.19 1.43 -7.79
CA GLN A 100 -17.87 0.38 -8.56
C GLN A 100 -19.35 0.73 -8.84
N TYR A 101 -20.00 1.47 -7.95
CA TYR A 101 -21.41 1.85 -8.05
C TYR A 101 -21.65 3.16 -8.80
N LEU A 102 -20.60 3.96 -9.08
CA LEU A 102 -20.75 5.20 -9.85
C LEU A 102 -20.73 4.93 -11.37
N GLN A 103 -21.64 5.55 -12.10
CA GLN A 103 -21.67 5.49 -13.56
C GLN A 103 -20.53 6.31 -14.18
N VAL A 104 -19.88 5.74 -15.20
CA VAL A 104 -18.77 6.36 -15.95
C VAL A 104 -19.33 7.33 -17.00
N THR A 105 -20.08 8.34 -16.58
CA THR A 105 -20.83 9.21 -17.50
C THR A 105 -20.23 10.59 -17.67
N ASN A 106 -19.26 11.00 -16.84
CA ASN A 106 -18.83 12.40 -16.79
C ASN A 106 -17.31 12.59 -16.69
N LYS A 107 -16.78 13.68 -17.28
CA LYS A 107 -15.34 14.02 -17.22
C LYS A 107 -14.85 14.26 -15.78
N ILE A 108 -15.75 14.75 -14.92
CA ILE A 108 -15.49 14.94 -13.48
C ILE A 108 -15.23 13.60 -12.79
N TYR A 109 -15.96 12.55 -13.15
CA TYR A 109 -15.76 11.20 -12.62
C TYR A 109 -14.34 10.70 -12.91
N LEU A 110 -13.90 10.82 -14.16
CA LEU A 110 -12.54 10.44 -14.57
C LEU A 110 -11.47 11.20 -13.79
N LEU A 111 -11.64 12.51 -13.60
CA LEU A 111 -10.70 13.34 -12.86
C LEU A 111 -10.60 12.93 -11.39
N VAL A 112 -11.75 12.76 -10.73
CA VAL A 112 -11.82 12.30 -9.33
C VAL A 112 -11.21 10.90 -9.21
N PHE A 113 -11.50 10.01 -10.15
CA PHE A 113 -10.97 8.65 -10.19
C PHE A 113 -9.44 8.60 -10.34
N VAL A 114 -8.86 9.45 -11.20
CA VAL A 114 -7.40 9.57 -11.35
C VAL A 114 -6.75 10.11 -10.08
N LEU A 115 -7.32 11.15 -9.46
CA LEU A 115 -6.81 11.69 -8.20
C LEU A 115 -6.84 10.64 -7.09
N TYR A 116 -7.94 9.89 -6.98
CA TYR A 116 -8.07 8.81 -6.00
C TYR A 116 -7.04 7.71 -6.23
N SER A 117 -6.79 7.34 -7.48
CA SER A 117 -5.80 6.34 -7.85
C SER A 117 -4.38 6.77 -7.48
N LEU A 118 -4.01 8.02 -7.79
CA LEU A 118 -2.70 8.58 -7.46
C LEU A 118 -2.48 8.64 -5.94
N LEU A 119 -3.50 9.09 -5.20
CA LEU A 119 -3.43 9.21 -3.75
C LEU A 119 -3.33 7.84 -3.08
N GLY A 120 -4.07 6.84 -3.58
CA GLY A 120 -3.96 5.45 -3.13
C GLY A 120 -2.58 4.84 -3.35
N LEU A 121 -1.97 5.08 -4.51
CA LEU A 121 -0.59 4.66 -4.80
C LEU A 121 0.40 5.26 -3.81
N LEU A 122 0.28 6.57 -3.56
CA LEU A 122 1.11 7.31 -2.62
C LEU A 122 1.01 6.73 -1.20
N LEU A 123 -0.21 6.49 -0.72
CA LEU A 123 -0.48 5.89 0.60
C LEU A 123 0.11 4.47 0.73
N ILE A 124 0.01 3.63 -0.30
CA ILE A 124 0.59 2.29 -0.27
C ILE A 124 2.12 2.35 -0.18
N THR A 125 2.76 3.22 -0.98
CA THR A 125 4.22 3.38 -0.91
C THR A 125 4.70 3.90 0.43
N THR A 126 4.01 4.88 1.04
CA THR A 126 4.40 5.39 2.37
C THR A 126 4.20 4.33 3.44
N ALA A 127 3.09 3.59 3.40
CA ALA A 127 2.83 2.49 4.33
C ALA A 127 3.90 1.41 4.29
N LEU A 128 4.27 0.93 3.09
CA LEU A 128 5.34 -0.05 2.93
C LEU A 128 6.69 0.44 3.49
N LEU A 129 6.99 1.73 3.27
CA LEU A 129 8.24 2.33 3.74
C LEU A 129 8.27 2.45 5.27
N GLU A 130 7.15 2.81 5.89
CA GLU A 130 7.01 2.83 7.34
C GLU A 130 7.01 1.43 7.96
N THR A 131 6.36 0.43 7.34
CA THR A 131 6.44 -0.97 7.81
C THR A 131 7.90 -1.43 7.81
N TYR A 132 8.65 -1.13 6.74
CA TYR A 132 10.07 -1.47 6.66
C TYR A 132 10.88 -0.79 7.77
N ARG A 133 10.60 0.47 8.09
CA ARG A 133 11.24 1.19 9.21
C ARG A 133 10.93 0.54 10.55
N ILE A 134 9.68 0.14 10.79
CA ILE A 134 9.28 -0.50 12.05
C ILE A 134 9.97 -1.86 12.18
N ILE A 135 9.92 -2.70 11.14
CA ILE A 135 10.62 -3.99 11.13
C ILE A 135 12.10 -3.79 11.44
N ARG A 136 12.77 -2.85 10.77
CA ARG A 136 14.18 -2.56 10.99
C ARG A 136 14.46 -2.15 12.45
N LYS A 137 13.67 -1.24 13.01
CA LYS A 137 13.80 -0.82 14.42
C LYS A 137 13.55 -1.95 15.42
N THR A 138 12.72 -2.93 15.09
CA THR A 138 12.46 -4.09 15.96
C THR A 138 13.64 -5.04 16.02
N PHE A 139 14.42 -5.16 14.94
CA PHE A 139 15.56 -6.10 14.86
C PHE A 139 16.94 -5.44 15.05
N GLU A 140 16.99 -4.12 15.31
CA GLU A 140 18.16 -3.37 15.81
C GLU A 140 18.12 -3.25 17.35
#